data_AF-A0A1C6FPH9-F1
#
_entry.id   AF-A0A1C6FPH9-F1
#
_cell.length_a   1.000
_cell.length_b   1.000
_cell.length_c   1.000
_cell.angle_alpha   90.00
_cell.angle_beta   90.00
_cell.angle_gamma   90.00
#
_symmetry.space_group_name_H-M   'P 1'
#
loop_
_entity.id
_entity.type
_entity.pdbx_description
1 polymer ?
#
loop_
_entity_poly.entity_id
_entity_poly.type
_entity_poly.pdbx_seq_one_letter_code
_entity_poly.pdbx_strand_id
1 'polypeptide(L)' 'MKKCPKCSKEFTDDIVYCTACNTPLEKVEQTTNTDTKNTQSETAYTQSTQTPQ' A
#
# COMPACT_ATOMS: atom_id res chain seq x y z
N MET A 1 -16.54 -10.12 -8.06
CA MET A 1 -15.65 -9.01 -8.48
C MET A 1 -15.49 -8.07 -7.30
N LYS A 2 -14.27 -7.88 -6.78
CA LYS A 2 -14.01 -6.96 -5.65
C LYS A 2 -13.48 -5.62 -6.17
N LYS A 3 -13.70 -4.55 -5.42
CA LYS A 3 -13.29 -3.19 -5.76
C LYS A 3 -12.45 -2.58 -4.66
N CYS A 4 -11.39 -1.86 -5.04
CA CYS A 4 -10.50 -1.22 -4.10
C CYS A 4 -11.29 -0.21 -3.27
N PRO A 5 -11.21 -0.22 -1.92
CA PRO A 5 -11.94 0.72 -1.10
C PRO A 5 -11.44 2.16 -1.27
N LYS A 6 -10.23 2.37 -1.81
CA LYS A 6 -9.64 3.70 -2.00
C LYS A 6 -9.92 4.31 -3.37
N CYS A 7 -9.80 3.52 -4.44
CA CYS A 7 -9.90 4.04 -5.81
C CYS A 7 -11.02 3.37 -6.63
N SER A 8 -11.78 2.46 -6.03
CA SER A 8 -12.89 1.74 -6.65
C SER A 8 -12.52 0.89 -7.87
N LYS A 9 -11.22 0.69 -8.14
CA LYS A 9 -10.73 -0.16 -9.22
C LYS A 9 -11.05 -1.63 -8.93
N GLU A 10 -11.49 -2.35 -9.96
CA GLU A 10 -11.78 -3.77 -9.87
C GLU A 10 -10.51 -4.61 -9.75
N PHE A 11 -10.58 -5.66 -8.94
CA PHE A 11 -9.48 -6.57 -8.70
C PHE A 11 -9.92 -8.01 -8.39
N THR A 12 -8.97 -8.94 -8.50
CA THR A 12 -9.11 -10.36 -8.19
C THR A 12 -8.69 -10.66 -6.75
N ASP A 13 -9.34 -11.64 -6.11
CA ASP A 13 -9.10 -11.99 -4.70
C ASP A 13 -7.66 -12.41 -4.36
N ASP A 14 -6.82 -12.71 -5.35
CA ASP A 14 -5.41 -13.07 -5.22
C ASP A 14 -4.44 -11.88 -5.04
N ILE A 15 -4.90 -10.63 -5.13
CA ILE A 15 -3.99 -9.48 -5.01
C ILE A 15 -3.97 -8.91 -3.58
N VAL A 16 -2.76 -8.71 -3.06
CA VAL A 16 -2.53 -8.17 -1.71
C VAL A 16 -2.56 -6.63 -1.70
N TYR A 17 -2.36 -6.00 -2.86
CA TYR A 17 -2.33 -4.55 -3.02
C TYR A 17 -3.01 -4.13 -4.32
N CYS A 18 -3.64 -2.96 -4.32
CA CYS A 18 -4.27 -2.42 -5.52
C CYS A 18 -3.20 -1.98 -6.53
N THR A 19 -3.20 -2.57 -7.72
CA THR A 19 -2.27 -2.22 -8.81
C THR A 19 -2.44 -0.80 -9.35
N ALA A 20 -3.58 -0.15 -9.06
CA ALA A 20 -3.85 1.22 -9.52
C ALA A 20 -3.38 2.30 -8.52
N CYS A 21 -3.50 2.06 -7.22
CA CYS A 21 -3.23 3.08 -6.19
C CYS A 21 -2.29 2.59 -5.07
N ASN A 22 -1.69 1.40 -5.24
CA ASN A 22 -0.80 0.73 -4.29
C ASN A 22 -1.36 0.62 -2.86
N THR A 23 -2.68 0.61 -2.72
CA THR A 23 -3.33 0.47 -1.41
C THR A 23 -3.37 -1.00 -1.00
N PRO A 24 -2.95 -1.35 0.22
CA PRO A 24 -3.05 -2.71 0.71
C PRO A 24 -4.53 -3.14 0.76
N LEU A 25 -4.81 -4.31 0.19
CA LEU A 25 -6.12 -4.95 0.13
C LEU A 25 -6.19 -6.16 1.08
N GLU A 26 -5.21 -6.25 2.00
CA GLU A 26 -4.95 -7.39 2.88
C GLU A 26 -6.26 -7.99 3.39
N LYS A 27 -6.40 -9.29 3.15
CA LYS A 27 -7.52 -10.09 3.63
C LYS A 27 -7.44 -10.01 5.15
N VAL A 28 -8.31 -9.19 5.71
CA VAL A 28 -8.58 -9.08 7.14
C VAL A 28 -9.03 -10.46 7.61
N GLU A 29 -8.09 -11.35 7.89
CA GLU A 29 -8.24 -12.43 8.85
C GLU A 29 -7.87 -11.80 10.19
N GLN A 30 -8.79 -10.95 10.68
CA GLN A 30 -8.69 -10.29 11.97
C GLN A 30 -8.82 -11.36 13.07
N THR A 31 -7.73 -12.07 13.36
CA THR A 31 -7.44 -12.45 14.74
C THR A 31 -6.89 -11.21 15.43
N THR A 32 -7.81 -10.51 16.10
CA THR A 32 -7.61 -9.69 17.31
C THR A 32 -6.52 -8.60 17.29
N ASN A 33 -7.00 -7.35 17.22
CA ASN A 33 -6.60 -6.21 18.05
C ASN A 33 -5.12 -6.04 18.38
N THR A 34 -4.42 -5.15 17.68
CA THR A 34 -3.66 -4.05 18.32
C THR A 34 -3.52 -2.91 17.33
N ASP A 35 -4.18 -1.82 17.66
CA ASP A 35 -3.87 -0.47 17.20
C ASP A 35 -2.37 -0.22 17.37
N THR A 36 -1.63 -0.18 16.27
CA THR A 36 -0.38 0.55 16.23
C THR A 36 -0.37 1.35 14.95
N LYS A 37 -0.95 2.55 15.06
CA LYS A 37 -0.57 3.74 14.29
C LYS A 37 0.96 3.78 14.12
N ASN A 38 1.48 3.18 13.05
CA ASN A 38 2.82 3.50 12.57
C ASN A 38 2.67 4.67 11.57
N THR A 39 2.84 5.84 12.16
CA THR A 39 3.06 7.13 11.53
C THR A 39 4.24 7.09 10.56
N GLN A 40 4.04 7.70 9.38
CA GLN A 40 5.07 8.17 8.44
C GLN A 40 6.25 7.23 8.17
N SER A 41 6.18 6.51 7.05
CA SER A 41 7.36 6.37 6.20
C SER A 41 7.33 7.45 5.12
N GLU A 42 7.46 8.71 5.56
CA GLU A 42 8.16 9.71 4.77
C GLU A 42 9.65 9.40 4.91
N THR A 43 10.15 8.42 4.17
CA THR A 43 11.56 8.48 3.78
C THR A 43 11.62 9.37 2.56
N ALA A 44 11.89 10.64 2.84
CA ALA A 44 12.31 11.63 1.87
C ALA A 44 13.24 11.00 0.83
N TYR A 45 12.78 10.92 -0.41
CA TYR A 45 13.64 10.76 -1.57
C TYR A 45 14.32 12.11 -1.80
N THR A 46 15.23 12.47 -0.90
CA THR A 46 16.20 13.53 -1.15
C THR A 46 17.58 12.92 -1.19
N GLN A 47 18.24 13.18 -2.33
CA GLN A 47 19.66 12.97 -2.64
C GLN A 47 19.93 11.58 -3.26
N SER A 48 20.44 11.45 -4.48
CA SER A 48 21.44 12.31 -5.12
C SER A 48 21.35 12.27 -6.65
N THR A 49 21.19 13.43 -7.26
CA THR A 49 21.89 13.75 -8.50
C THR A 49 23.40 13.66 -8.23
N GLN A 50 24.07 12.65 -8.76
CA GLN A 50 25.49 12.78 -9.12
C GLN A 50 25.86 11.77 -10.20
N THR A 51 26.21 12.33 -11.35
CA THR A 51 26.88 11.73 -12.51
C THR A 51 28.23 11.11 -12.10
N PRO A 52 28.59 9.97 -12.68
CA PRO A 52 29.95 9.75 -13.19
C PRO A 52 29.92 9.11 -14.59
N GLN A 53 30.76 9.40 -15.59
CA GLN A 53 31.83 10.35 -15.88
C GLN A 53 31.88 10.44 -17.42
#